data_AF-A0A3D5K5R8-F1
#
_entry.id   AF-A0A3D5K5R8-F1
#
_cell.length_a   1.000
_cell.length_b   1.000
_cell.length_c   1.000
_cell.angle_alpha   90.00
_cell.angle_beta   90.00
_cell.angle_gamma   90.00
#
_symmetry.space_group_name_H-M   'P 1'
#
loop_
_entity.id
_entity.type
_entity.pdbx_description
1 polymer ?
#
loop_
_entity_poly.entity_id
_entity_poly.type
_entity_poly.pdbx_seq_one_letter_code
_entity_poly.pdbx_strand_id
1 'polypeptide(L)'
;MGIPAGRVQGRGTGPPVISGAGLPGRWTSPVCVGLAVVGLDQLTKWWALHALDDRSIDLVWTLRLHLVHNTGAAFSRGEGFGPLLAGLVVVVMLLLVRYAVRTDDPVIHI
;
A
#
# COMPACT_ATOMS: atom_id res chain seq x y z
N MET A 1 11.91 26.75 -52.39
CA MET A 1 10.69 26.32 -53.10
C MET A 1 10.88 24.84 -53.44
N GLY A 2 10.31 23.81 -52.82
CA GLY A 2 9.55 23.53 -51.61
C GLY A 2 9.64 22.01 -51.37
N ILE A 3 9.68 21.55 -50.12
CA ILE A 3 9.55 20.14 -49.67
C ILE A 3 8.06 19.97 -49.21
N PRO A 4 7.38 18.79 -49.18
CA PRO A 4 7.86 17.40 -49.20
C PRO A 4 7.08 16.40 -50.09
N ALA A 5 7.71 15.23 -50.27
CA ALA A 5 7.06 13.98 -50.61
C ALA A 5 6.33 13.37 -49.40
N GLY A 6 5.12 12.84 -49.66
CA GLY A 6 4.63 11.58 -49.10
C GLY A 6 4.30 11.50 -47.62
N ARG A 7 3.05 11.20 -47.30
CA ARG A 7 2.61 9.80 -47.05
C ARG A 7 1.10 9.80 -46.80
N VAL A 8 0.41 8.89 -47.49
CA VAL A 8 -1.02 8.61 -47.36
C VAL A 8 -1.34 8.27 -45.90
N GLN A 9 -2.18 9.08 -45.26
CA GLN A 9 -2.75 8.80 -43.94
C GLN A 9 -3.84 7.74 -44.11
N GLY A 10 -3.49 6.46 -43.91
CA GLY A 10 -4.46 5.39 -43.73
C GLY A 10 -5.24 5.63 -42.44
N ARG A 11 -6.48 6.11 -42.56
CA ARG A 11 -7.42 6.23 -41.45
C ARG A 11 -8.02 4.86 -41.14
N GLY A 12 -7.27 4.05 -40.38
CA GLY A 12 -7.82 2.87 -39.72
C GLY A 12 -8.52 3.31 -38.43
N THR A 13 -9.85 3.34 -38.43
CA THR A 13 -10.65 3.40 -37.20
C THR A 13 -10.69 2.01 -36.58
N GLY A 14 -9.63 1.63 -35.88
CA GLY A 14 -9.71 0.51 -34.94
C GLY A 14 -10.58 0.93 -33.74
N PRO A 15 -11.39 0.02 -33.16
CA PRO A 15 -12.10 0.33 -31.92
C PRO A 15 -11.08 0.79 -30.86
N PRO A 16 -11.46 1.68 -29.93
CA PRO A 16 -10.61 1.92 -28.78
C PRO A 16 -10.43 0.59 -28.08
N VAL A 17 -9.24 0.01 -28.21
CA VAL A 17 -8.81 -1.05 -27.32
C VAL A 17 -8.86 -0.38 -25.96
N ILE A 18 -9.88 -0.74 -25.18
CA ILE A 18 -9.90 -0.46 -23.76
C ILE A 18 -8.72 -1.28 -23.25
N SER A 19 -7.53 -0.68 -23.30
CA SER A 19 -6.37 -1.15 -22.57
C SER A 19 -6.84 -1.12 -21.14
N GLY A 20 -7.33 -2.25 -20.64
CA GLY A 20 -7.61 -2.45 -19.24
C GLY A 20 -6.39 -1.91 -18.52
N ALA A 21 -6.59 -0.93 -17.66
CA ALA A 21 -5.53 -0.35 -16.85
C ALA A 21 -5.06 -1.42 -15.88
N GLY A 22 -4.33 -2.41 -16.39
CA GLY A 22 -3.55 -3.32 -15.60
C GLY A 22 -2.54 -2.45 -14.90
N LEU A 23 -2.62 -2.42 -13.57
CA LEU A 23 -1.55 -1.89 -12.73
C LEU A 23 -0.25 -2.44 -13.32
N PRO A 24 0.69 -1.59 -13.76
CA PRO A 24 1.89 -2.09 -14.44
C PRO A 24 2.54 -3.11 -13.51
N GLY A 25 2.98 -4.25 -14.03
CA GLY A 25 3.38 -5.43 -13.25
C GLY A 25 4.39 -5.18 -12.12
N ARG A 26 5.02 -3.99 -12.08
CA ARG A 26 5.81 -3.47 -10.97
C ARG A 26 5.03 -3.30 -9.65
N TRP A 27 3.72 -3.03 -9.68
CA TRP A 27 2.94 -2.74 -8.48
C TRP A 27 2.15 -3.94 -7.92
N THR A 28 2.04 -5.03 -8.68
CA THR A 28 1.24 -6.20 -8.26
C THR A 28 1.83 -6.83 -7.00
N SER A 29 3.13 -7.13 -6.98
CA SER A 29 3.81 -7.71 -5.81
C SER A 29 3.68 -6.87 -4.54
N PRO A 30 4.05 -5.56 -4.51
CA PRO A 30 3.93 -4.77 -3.29
C PRO A 30 2.48 -4.57 -2.85
N VAL A 31 1.51 -4.46 -3.77
CA VAL A 31 0.08 -4.38 -3.42
C VAL A 31 -0.39 -5.70 -2.79
N CYS A 32 -0.06 -6.84 -3.38
CA CYS A 32 -0.40 -8.15 -2.83
C CYS A 32 0.20 -8.35 -1.43
N VAL A 33 1.47 -7.99 -1.23
CA VAL A 33 2.11 -8.06 0.09
C VAL A 33 1.43 -7.11 1.08
N GLY A 34 1.16 -5.86 0.69
CA GLY A 34 0.47 -4.90 1.54
C GLY A 34 -0.91 -5.37 1.98
N LEU A 35 -1.70 -5.92 1.05
CA LEU A 35 -3.01 -6.50 1.35
C LEU A 35 -2.90 -7.72 2.28
N ALA A 36 -1.92 -8.59 2.05
CA ALA A 36 -1.68 -9.74 2.92
C ALA A 36 -1.30 -9.29 4.34
N VAL A 37 -0.42 -8.29 4.48
CA VAL A 37 -0.01 -7.74 5.77
C VAL A 37 -1.20 -7.13 6.51
N VAL A 38 -2.01 -6.30 5.84
CA VAL A 38 -3.20 -5.69 6.46
C VAL A 38 -4.24 -6.77 6.83
N GLY A 39 -4.46 -7.75 5.96
CA GLY A 39 -5.39 -8.85 6.23
C GLY A 39 -4.97 -9.69 7.43
N LEU A 40 -3.68 -10.06 7.51
CA LEU A 40 -3.13 -10.81 8.64
C LEU A 40 -3.15 -9.99 9.93
N ASP A 41 -2.82 -8.70 9.89
CA ASP A 41 -2.89 -7.78 11.04
C ASP A 41 -4.31 -7.73 11.62
N GLN A 42 -5.31 -7.48 10.77
CA GLN A 42 -6.71 -7.39 11.22
C GLN A 42 -7.25 -8.72 11.71
N LEU A 43 -6.92 -9.84 11.03
CA LEU A 43 -7.31 -11.18 11.48
C LEU A 43 -6.71 -11.50 12.85
N THR A 44 -5.44 -11.16 13.07
CA THR A 44 -4.76 -11.40 14.35
C THR A 44 -5.36 -10.54 15.46
N LYS A 45 -5.68 -9.27 15.19
CA LYS A 45 -6.36 -8.39 16.15
C LYS A 45 -7.75 -8.90 16.50
N TRP A 46 -8.53 -9.29 15.51
CA TRP A 46 -9.85 -9.88 15.71
C TRP A 46 -9.77 -11.15 16.57
N TRP A 47 -8.83 -12.05 16.28
CA TRP A 47 -8.60 -13.24 17.08
C TRP A 47 -8.21 -12.89 18.53
N ALA A 48 -7.31 -11.91 18.72
CA ALA A 48 -6.85 -11.50 20.05
C ALA A 48 -7.99 -10.94 20.91
N LEU A 49 -8.92 -10.17 20.33
CA LEU A 49 -10.10 -9.67 21.04
C LEU A 49 -10.97 -10.79 21.63
N HIS A 50 -11.00 -11.97 21.02
CA HIS A 50 -11.82 -13.09 21.48
C HIS A 50 -11.03 -14.08 22.35
N ALA A 51 -9.75 -14.27 22.06
CA ALA A 51 -8.93 -15.29 22.71
C ALA A 51 -8.18 -14.80 23.96
N LEU A 52 -7.99 -13.48 24.09
CA LEU A 52 -7.11 -12.86 25.08
C LEU A 52 -7.80 -11.76 25.92
N ASP A 53 -9.12 -11.71 25.94
CA ASP A 53 -9.87 -10.67 26.67
C ASP A 53 -9.66 -10.74 28.19
N ASP A 54 -9.65 -11.96 28.73
CA ASP A 54 -9.51 -12.25 30.17
C ASP A 54 -8.19 -12.97 30.52
N ARG A 55 -7.32 -13.20 29.53
CA ARG A 55 -6.13 -14.02 29.71
C ARG A 55 -4.95 -13.64 28.82
N SER A 56 -3.77 -14.10 29.23
CA SER A 56 -2.56 -14.10 28.40
C SER A 56 -2.20 -15.53 27.96
N ILE A 57 -1.48 -15.65 26.86
CA ILE A 57 -0.85 -16.90 26.42
C ILE A 57 0.67 -16.71 26.43
N ASP A 58 1.35 -17.42 27.32
CA ASP A 58 2.82 -17.43 27.33
C ASP A 58 3.32 -18.38 26.22
N LEU A 59 4.31 -17.93 25.45
CA LEU A 59 4.84 -18.66 24.30
C LEU A 59 6.17 -19.32 24.66
N VAL A 60 7.26 -18.56 24.60
CA VAL A 60 8.59 -19.04 24.93
C VAL A 60 9.30 -17.99 25.77
N TRP A 61 9.92 -18.43 26.86
CA TRP A 61 10.64 -17.57 27.79
C TRP A 61 9.75 -16.43 28.33
N THR A 62 10.09 -15.16 28.09
CA THR A 62 9.31 -13.99 28.53
C THR A 62 8.30 -13.51 27.48
N LEU A 63 8.26 -14.11 26.29
CA LEU A 63 7.35 -13.72 25.23
C LEU A 63 5.93 -14.22 25.55
N ARG A 64 4.99 -13.28 25.60
CA ARG A 64 3.57 -13.56 25.83
C ARG A 64 2.68 -12.77 24.91
N LEU A 65 1.57 -13.39 24.53
CA LEU A 65 0.47 -12.73 23.87
C LEU A 65 -0.47 -12.17 24.95
N HIS A 66 -0.64 -10.87 24.94
CA HIS A 66 -1.49 -10.15 25.89
C HIS A 66 -2.20 -9.02 25.13
N LEU A 67 -3.53 -8.93 25.30
CA LEU A 67 -4.32 -7.91 24.65
C LEU A 67 -4.11 -6.56 25.34
N VAL A 68 -3.69 -5.55 24.57
CA VAL A 68 -3.50 -4.18 25.06
C VAL A 68 -4.17 -3.21 24.11
N HIS A 69 -5.03 -2.36 24.66
CA HIS A 69 -5.68 -1.28 23.93
C HIS A 69 -4.81 -0.03 24.00
N ASN A 70 -4.02 0.22 22.94
CA ASN A 70 -3.17 1.41 22.85
C ASN A 70 -3.93 2.59 22.23
N THR A 71 -4.23 3.61 23.05
CA THR A 71 -4.93 4.85 22.66
C THR A 71 -3.99 5.95 22.17
N GLY A 72 -2.67 5.76 22.28
CA GLY A 72 -1.64 6.70 21.85
C GLY A 72 -0.62 6.07 20.88
N ALA A 73 0.40 6.85 20.50
CA ALA A 73 1.57 6.33 19.80
C ALA A 73 2.56 5.68 20.78
N ALA A 74 3.75 5.28 20.29
CA ALA A 74 4.81 4.77 21.14
C ALA A 74 5.12 5.76 22.29
N PHE A 75 5.27 5.24 23.52
CA PHE A 75 5.51 5.99 24.76
C PHE A 75 4.38 6.95 25.17
N SER A 76 3.12 6.58 24.91
CA SER A 76 1.92 7.37 25.25
C SER A 76 1.89 8.78 24.67
N ARG A 77 2.69 9.07 23.63
CA ARG A 77 2.59 10.36 22.94
C ARG A 77 1.31 10.41 22.11
N GLY A 78 0.62 11.55 22.16
CA GLY A 78 -0.60 11.75 21.37
C GLY A 78 -1.74 10.84 21.80
N GLU A 79 -1.87 10.58 23.10
CA GLU A 79 -3.03 9.86 23.66
C GLU A 79 -4.35 10.55 23.25
N GLY A 80 -5.31 9.76 22.78
CA GLY A 80 -6.58 10.26 22.23
C GLY A 80 -6.50 10.72 20.76
N PHE A 81 -5.30 10.89 20.19
CA PHE A 81 -5.10 11.26 18.78
C PHE A 81 -4.93 10.05 17.85
N GLY A 82 -5.15 8.81 18.33
CA GLY A 82 -4.99 7.58 17.55
C GLY A 82 -5.60 7.63 16.13
N PRO A 83 -6.89 7.98 15.97
CA PRO A 83 -7.51 8.10 14.64
C PRO A 83 -6.87 9.17 13.75
N LEU A 84 -6.49 10.33 14.33
CA LEU A 84 -5.85 11.41 13.59
C LEU A 84 -4.45 11.02 13.12
N LEU A 85 -3.67 10.35 13.97
CA LEU A 85 -2.35 9.83 13.62
C LEU A 85 -2.44 8.72 12.55
N ALA A 86 -3.42 7.82 12.66
CA ALA A 86 -3.67 6.81 11.63
C ALA A 86 -3.99 7.47 10.27
N GLY A 87 -4.84 8.50 10.26
CA GLY A 87 -5.13 9.29 9.06
C GLY A 87 -3.89 9.96 8.49
N LEU A 88 -3.06 10.58 9.34
CA LEU A 88 -1.80 11.20 8.93
C LEU A 88 -0.85 10.18 8.27
N VAL A 89 -0.71 8.98 8.84
CA VAL A 89 0.13 7.92 8.26
C VAL A 89 -0.38 7.51 6.89
N VAL A 90 -1.70 7.35 6.71
CA VAL A 90 -2.29 7.04 5.40
C VAL A 90 -1.99 8.15 4.39
N VAL A 91 -2.13 9.42 4.77
CA VAL A 91 -1.82 10.57 3.91
C VAL A 91 -0.35 10.55 3.49
N VAL A 92 0.58 10.38 4.44
CA VAL A 92 2.02 10.30 4.16
C VAL A 92 2.33 9.13 3.22
N MET A 93 1.73 7.96 3.47
CA MET A 93 1.91 6.78 2.62
C MET A 93 1.43 7.03 1.18
N LEU A 94 0.26 7.66 1.00
CA LEU A 94 -0.24 8.03 -0.34
C LEU A 94 0.69 9.03 -1.05
N LEU A 95 1.25 10.00 -0.32
CA LEU A 95 2.22 10.94 -0.86
C LEU A 95 3.51 10.24 -1.30
N LEU A 96 4.01 9.28 -0.50
CA LEU A 96 5.20 8.49 -0.83
C LEU A 96 4.97 7.60 -2.04
N VAL A 97 3.83 6.92 -2.14
CA VAL A 97 3.47 6.12 -3.31
C VAL A 97 3.37 7.02 -4.55
N ARG A 98 2.69 8.17 -4.43
CA ARG A 98 2.58 9.16 -5.52
C ARG A 98 3.94 9.68 -5.96
N TYR A 99 4.85 9.93 -5.02
CA TYR A 99 6.21 10.36 -5.31
C TYR A 99 6.98 9.25 -6.04
N ALA A 100 6.97 8.02 -5.51
CA ALA A 100 7.65 6.87 -6.11
C ALA A 100 7.18 6.59 -7.55
N VAL A 101 5.86 6.66 -7.82
CA VAL A 101 5.30 6.49 -9.19
C VAL A 101 5.82 7.56 -10.17
N ARG A 102 6.29 8.72 -9.68
CA ARG A 102 6.76 9.83 -10.51
C ARG A 102 8.27 9.83 -10.74
N THR A 103 9.04 9.08 -9.95
CA THR A 103 10.51 9.06 -9.97
C THR A 103 11.07 7.80 -10.66
N ASP A 104 10.26 7.11 -11.46
CA ASP A 104 10.72 6.02 -12.34
C ASP A 104 11.63 6.60 -13.45
N ASP A 105 12.85 7.04 -13.10
CA ASP A 105 13.93 7.28 -14.05
C ASP A 105 14.41 5.93 -14.60
N PRO A 106 14.70 5.81 -15.91
CA PRO A 106 15.28 4.59 -16.45
C PRO A 106 16.63 4.36 -15.78
N VAL A 107 16.74 3.28 -14.99
CA VAL A 107 18.02 2.78 -14.52
C VAL A 107 18.87 2.49 -15.76
N ILE A 108 19.83 3.37 -16.04
CA ILE A 108 20.83 3.15 -17.10
C ILE A 108 21.64 1.93 -16.66
N HIS A 109 21.37 0.78 -17.27
CA HIS A 109 22.27 -0.35 -17.20
C HIS A 109 23.51 0.01 -18.03
N ILE A 110 24.63 0.26 -17.34
CA ILE A 110 25.98 0.35 -17.92
C ILE A 110 26.52 -1.07 -18.09
#